data_AF-A0A3N9UX83-F1
#
_entry.id   AF-A0A3N9UX83-F1
#
_cell.length_a   1.000
_cell.length_b   1.000
_cell.length_c   1.000
_cell.angle_alpha   90.00
_cell.angle_beta   90.00
_cell.angle_gamma   90.00
#
_symmetry.space_group_name_H-M   'P 1'
#
loop_
_entity.id
_entity.type
_entity.pdbx_description
1 polymer ?
#
loop_
_entity_poly.entity_id
_entity_poly.type
_entity_poly.pdbx_seq_one_letter_code
_entity_poly.pdbx_strand_id
1 'polypeptide(L)'
;MVLLAFVITLMAAGTTLAAEEVREIQDNSFLIEEAYNQEDGVIQHIQAFQYFKGDNWQYTFTQEWPVPGQTHQLSYTIPAERIKVDGQDDAGIGDVALNYRYQAVLKDGIAFAPRLSLILPTGDRKKGLGTGTVGYQVNLP
;
A
#
# COMPACT_ATOMS: atom_id res chain seq x y z
N MET A 1 -29.77 -1.17 -50.48
CA MET A 1 -29.74 -0.70 -49.08
C MET A 1 -28.31 -0.38 -48.72
N VAL A 2 -27.90 0.88 -48.86
CA VAL A 2 -26.59 1.38 -48.43
C VAL A 2 -26.89 2.32 -47.27
N LEU A 3 -26.45 1.96 -46.07
CA LEU A 3 -26.72 2.70 -44.85
C LEU A 3 -25.64 3.80 -44.72
N LEU A 4 -26.09 5.06 -44.77
CA LEU A 4 -25.28 6.26 -44.59
C LEU A 4 -25.01 6.45 -43.09
N ALA A 5 -23.76 6.40 -42.64
CA ALA A 5 -23.38 6.73 -41.27
C ALA A 5 -22.97 8.20 -41.19
N PHE A 6 -23.79 9.01 -40.49
CA PHE A 6 -23.43 10.38 -40.12
C PHE A 6 -22.47 10.35 -38.94
N VAL A 7 -21.23 10.80 -39.13
CA VAL A 7 -20.29 11.10 -38.05
C VAL A 7 -20.49 12.55 -37.65
N ILE A 8 -21.02 12.78 -36.45
CA ILE A 8 -21.09 14.11 -35.84
C ILE A 8 -19.75 14.35 -35.12
N THR A 9 -18.92 15.21 -35.68
CA THR A 9 -17.71 15.72 -35.01
C THR A 9 -18.12 16.83 -34.04
N LEU A 10 -18.07 16.55 -32.74
CA LEU A 10 -18.17 17.58 -31.71
C LEU A 10 -16.81 18.27 -31.56
N MET A 11 -16.70 19.52 -32.00
CA MET A 11 -15.58 20.38 -31.61
C MET A 11 -15.80 20.83 -30.16
N ALA A 12 -15.03 20.27 -29.23
CA ALA A 12 -14.95 20.80 -27.87
C ALA A 12 -14.00 22.01 -27.87
N ALA A 13 -14.53 23.18 -27.51
CA ALA A 13 -13.77 24.39 -27.28
C ALA A 13 -12.81 24.17 -26.10
N GLY A 14 -11.51 24.35 -26.34
CA GLY A 14 -10.49 24.20 -25.32
C GLY A 14 -10.61 25.28 -24.24
N THR A 15 -11.04 24.87 -23.05
CA THR A 15 -10.75 25.61 -21.81
C THR A 15 -9.28 25.36 -21.48
N THR A 16 -8.48 26.43 -21.45
CA THR A 16 -7.10 26.42 -20.99
C THR A 16 -7.08 26.02 -19.51
N LEU A 17 -6.91 24.73 -19.23
CA LEU A 17 -6.50 24.27 -17.90
C LEU A 17 -5.07 24.76 -17.72
N ALA A 18 -4.84 25.56 -16.68
CA ALA A 18 -3.50 25.91 -16.25
C ALA A 18 -2.71 24.61 -16.11
N ALA A 19 -1.60 24.50 -16.84
CA ALA A 19 -0.72 23.36 -16.75
C ALA A 19 -0.21 23.28 -15.31
N GLU A 20 -0.72 22.31 -14.55
CA GLU A 20 -0.14 21.89 -13.30
C GLU A 20 1.30 21.47 -13.62
N GLU A 21 2.28 22.15 -13.01
CA GLU A 21 3.69 21.79 -13.16
C GLU A 21 3.83 20.30 -12.85
N VAL A 22 4.42 19.55 -13.79
CA VAL A 22 4.73 18.14 -13.58
C VAL A 22 5.74 18.06 -12.43
N ARG A 23 5.25 17.77 -11.23
CA ARG A 23 6.10 17.52 -10.06
C ARG A 23 6.86 16.23 -10.32
N GLU A 24 8.19 16.32 -10.25
CA GLU A 24 9.08 15.18 -10.41
C GLU A 24 8.79 14.17 -9.29
N ILE A 25 8.52 12.91 -9.66
CA ILE A 25 8.31 11.84 -8.68
C ILE A 25 9.62 11.67 -7.91
N GLN A 26 9.61 12.05 -6.64
CA GLN A 26 10.76 11.82 -5.77
C GLN A 26 10.82 10.35 -5.41
N ASP A 27 11.89 9.71 -5.90
CA ASP A 27 12.20 8.32 -5.64
C ASP A 27 13.10 8.20 -4.41
N ASN A 28 12.61 7.53 -3.37
CA ASN A 28 13.39 7.21 -2.15
C ASN A 28 14.09 5.84 -2.27
N SER A 29 14.41 5.41 -3.48
CA SER A 29 15.14 4.16 -3.76
C SER A 29 16.63 4.28 -3.44
N PHE A 30 16.99 4.17 -2.16
CA PHE A 30 18.38 3.86 -1.82
C PHE A 30 18.51 2.47 -1.17
N LEU A 31 17.55 2.01 -0.36
CA LEU A 31 17.61 0.71 0.30
C LEU A 31 16.20 0.09 0.47
N ILE A 32 15.89 -0.90 -0.38
CA ILE A 32 14.93 -2.01 -0.14
C ILE A 32 13.42 -1.77 -0.38
N GLU A 33 12.84 -0.56 -0.33
CA GLU A 33 11.41 -0.36 -0.67
C GLU A 33 11.16 0.86 -1.58
N GLU A 34 10.41 0.69 -2.68
CA GLU A 34 9.85 1.79 -3.49
C GLU A 34 8.82 2.55 -2.66
N ALA A 35 9.27 3.58 -1.95
CA ALA A 35 8.39 4.52 -1.29
C ALA A 35 8.18 5.72 -2.22
N TYR A 36 7.12 5.67 -3.03
CA TYR A 36 6.52 6.88 -3.59
C TYR A 36 6.43 7.92 -2.46
N ASN A 37 7.08 9.07 -2.62
CA ASN A 37 6.99 10.13 -1.62
C ASN A 37 5.62 10.79 -1.76
N GLN A 38 4.63 10.16 -1.12
CA GLN A 38 3.20 10.46 -1.25
C GLN A 38 2.95 11.96 -1.04
N GLU A 39 2.38 12.63 -2.04
CA GLU A 39 2.04 14.06 -1.92
C GLU A 39 0.98 14.29 -0.84
N ASP A 40 0.98 15.49 -0.26
CA ASP A 40 0.01 15.87 0.77
C ASP A 40 -1.43 15.65 0.26
N GLY A 41 -2.24 14.93 1.02
CA GLY A 41 -3.64 14.64 0.69
C GLY A 41 -3.87 13.47 -0.27
N VAL A 42 -2.83 12.84 -0.79
CA VAL A 42 -2.97 11.60 -1.59
C VAL A 42 -3.15 10.43 -0.64
N ILE A 43 -4.13 9.56 -0.87
CA ILE A 43 -4.29 8.28 -0.15
C ILE A 43 -3.85 7.15 -1.08
N GLN A 44 -3.01 6.26 -0.58
CA GLN A 44 -2.46 5.16 -1.36
C GLN A 44 -3.07 3.84 -0.91
N HIS A 45 -3.36 3.00 -1.89
CA HIS A 45 -3.87 1.65 -1.69
C HIS A 45 -2.91 0.67 -2.34
N ILE A 46 -2.27 -0.17 -1.52
CA ILE A 46 -1.33 -1.19 -1.97
C ILE A 46 -1.99 -2.55 -1.80
N GLN A 47 -1.98 -3.32 -2.88
CA GLN A 47 -2.46 -4.68 -2.90
C GLN A 47 -1.33 -5.58 -3.39
N ALA A 48 -0.94 -6.54 -2.56
CA ALA A 48 0.00 -7.58 -2.96
C ALA A 48 -0.67 -8.94 -2.84
N PHE A 49 -0.46 -9.79 -3.85
CA PHE A 49 -0.91 -11.17 -3.85
C PHE A 49 0.26 -12.07 -4.21
N GLN A 50 0.45 -13.12 -3.41
CA GLN A 50 1.49 -14.12 -3.59
C GLN A 50 0.84 -15.49 -3.58
N TYR A 51 1.16 -16.30 -4.57
CA TYR A 51 0.72 -17.70 -4.66
C TYR A 51 1.93 -18.60 -4.55
N PHE A 52 1.86 -19.58 -3.64
CA PHE A 52 2.95 -20.49 -3.35
C PHE A 52 2.59 -21.91 -3.77
N LYS A 53 3.62 -22.75 -3.91
CA LYS A 53 3.43 -24.19 -4.14
C LYS A 53 2.63 -24.80 -2.98
N GLY A 54 1.74 -25.74 -3.30
CA GLY A 54 0.89 -26.41 -2.30
C GLY A 54 -0.43 -25.68 -2.00
N ASP A 55 -0.91 -24.83 -2.92
CA ASP A 55 -2.16 -24.05 -2.84
C ASP A 55 -2.22 -23.07 -1.66
N ASN A 56 -1.07 -22.74 -1.09
CA ASN A 56 -0.91 -21.65 -0.13
C ASN A 56 -0.94 -20.31 -0.88
N TRP A 57 -1.57 -19.32 -0.29
CA TRP A 57 -1.56 -17.96 -0.83
C TRP A 57 -1.55 -16.94 0.29
N GLN A 58 -1.03 -15.76 -0.02
CA GLN A 58 -1.02 -14.61 0.86
C GLN A 58 -1.46 -13.38 0.07
N TYR A 59 -2.36 -12.63 0.66
CA TYR A 59 -2.84 -11.34 0.18
C TYR A 59 -2.60 -10.30 1.28
N THR A 60 -2.18 -9.10 0.89
CA THR A 60 -2.11 -7.96 1.82
C THR A 60 -2.73 -6.74 1.19
N PHE A 61 -3.62 -6.10 1.94
CA PHE A 61 -4.12 -4.77 1.64
C PHE A 61 -3.48 -3.78 2.62
N THR A 62 -2.79 -2.78 2.11
CA THR A 62 -2.27 -1.66 2.91
C THR A 62 -2.89 -0.36 2.42
N GLN A 63 -3.38 0.46 3.34
CA GLN A 63 -3.81 1.82 3.03
C GLN A 63 -2.97 2.84 3.79
N GLU A 64 -2.42 3.82 3.07
CA GLU A 64 -1.48 4.81 3.61
C GLU A 64 -2.01 6.24 3.48
N TRP A 65 -1.87 6.99 4.55
CA TRP A 65 -2.42 8.32 4.75
C TRP A 65 -1.31 9.30 5.21
N PRO A 66 -1.04 10.39 4.49
CA PRO A 66 -0.20 11.48 4.97
C PRO A 66 -1.01 12.36 5.91
N VAL A 67 -0.85 12.20 7.23
CA VAL A 67 -1.64 12.92 8.24
C VAL A 67 -0.70 13.52 9.31
N PRO A 68 -0.53 14.85 9.37
CA PRO A 68 -1.17 15.90 8.56
C PRO A 68 -0.50 16.20 7.20
N GLY A 69 0.60 15.53 6.87
CA GLY A 69 1.35 15.73 5.63
C GLY A 69 2.53 14.76 5.52
N GLN A 70 3.42 14.96 4.54
CA GLN A 70 4.50 13.99 4.21
C GLN A 70 5.38 13.57 5.40
N THR A 71 5.58 14.45 6.39
CA THR A 71 6.37 14.20 7.59
C THR A 71 5.83 13.04 8.44
N HIS A 72 4.51 12.86 8.47
CA HIS A 72 3.83 11.90 9.33
C HIS A 72 2.87 11.07 8.49
N GLN A 73 3.17 9.77 8.37
CA GLN A 73 2.35 8.87 7.58
C GLN A 73 1.80 7.76 8.47
N LEU A 74 0.49 7.56 8.39
CA LEU A 74 -0.21 6.48 9.07
C LEU A 74 -0.66 5.47 8.03
N SER A 75 -0.46 4.20 8.31
CA SER A 75 -1.03 3.14 7.48
C SER A 75 -1.56 1.99 8.31
N TYR A 76 -2.42 1.18 7.70
CA TYR A 76 -2.81 -0.10 8.25
C TYR A 76 -2.67 -1.17 7.18
N THR A 77 -2.31 -2.37 7.60
CA THR A 77 -2.15 -3.55 6.73
C THR A 77 -3.04 -4.66 7.22
N ILE A 78 -3.90 -5.15 6.34
CA ILE A 78 -4.78 -6.30 6.58
C ILE A 78 -4.22 -7.47 5.75
N PRO A 79 -3.58 -8.46 6.38
CA PRO A 79 -3.22 -9.69 5.70
C PRO A 79 -4.42 -10.63 5.64
N ALA A 80 -4.57 -11.34 4.53
CA ALA A 80 -5.37 -12.54 4.41
C ALA A 80 -4.50 -13.64 3.82
N GLU A 81 -4.63 -14.87 4.31
CA GLU A 81 -3.83 -15.97 3.83
C GLU A 81 -4.59 -17.28 3.87
N ARG A 82 -4.11 -18.25 3.10
CA ARG A 82 -4.46 -19.66 3.23
C ARG A 82 -3.21 -20.45 3.57
N ILE A 83 -3.30 -21.18 4.66
CA ILE A 83 -2.28 -22.07 5.16
C ILE A 83 -2.79 -23.50 4.95
N LYS A 84 -2.16 -24.19 4.01
CA LYS A 84 -2.37 -25.59 3.66
C LYS A 84 -1.07 -26.36 3.90
N VAL A 85 -1.07 -27.14 4.96
CA VAL A 85 0.02 -28.02 5.39
C VAL A 85 -0.61 -29.37 5.78
N ASP A 86 0.12 -30.49 5.72
CA ASP A 86 -0.45 -31.82 5.94
C ASP A 86 -1.35 -31.89 7.19
N GLY A 87 -2.67 -32.08 6.97
CA GLY A 87 -3.69 -32.15 8.01
C GLY A 87 -4.39 -30.83 8.37
N GLN A 88 -4.03 -29.72 7.72
CA GLN A 88 -4.61 -28.40 7.93
C GLN A 88 -4.85 -27.66 6.60
N ASP A 89 -6.03 -27.05 6.46
CA ASP A 89 -6.40 -26.24 5.30
C ASP A 89 -7.31 -25.10 5.78
N ASP A 90 -6.69 -24.05 6.28
CA ASP A 90 -7.38 -22.88 6.82
C ASP A 90 -7.11 -21.65 5.96
N ALA A 91 -8.11 -20.79 5.84
CA ALA A 91 -7.96 -19.48 5.21
C ALA A 91 -8.66 -18.41 6.06
N GLY A 92 -8.09 -17.22 6.11
CA GLY A 92 -8.68 -16.10 6.83
C GLY A 92 -7.77 -14.89 6.94
N ILE A 93 -8.24 -13.93 7.74
CA ILE A 93 -7.49 -12.71 8.07
C ILE A 93 -6.41 -13.05 9.10
N GLY A 94 -5.23 -12.47 8.91
CA GLY A 94 -4.13 -12.60 9.86
C GLY A 94 -4.06 -11.47 10.89
N ASP A 95 -2.91 -11.32 11.54
CA ASP A 95 -2.67 -10.24 12.49
C ASP A 95 -2.53 -8.89 11.76
N VAL A 96 -3.47 -7.96 12.02
CA VAL A 96 -3.51 -6.64 11.39
C VAL A 96 -2.41 -5.75 11.96
N ALA A 97 -1.68 -5.05 11.08
CA ALA A 97 -0.67 -4.09 11.50
C ALA A 97 -1.18 -2.65 11.37
N LEU A 98 -0.93 -1.84 12.39
CA LEU A 98 -1.02 -0.38 12.34
C LEU A 98 0.40 0.17 12.26
N ASN A 99 0.67 1.04 11.31
CA ASN A 99 2.00 1.55 11.04
C ASN A 99 2.01 3.07 11.13
N TYR A 100 3.12 3.59 11.62
CA TYR A 100 3.43 5.00 11.64
C TYR A 100 4.86 5.20 11.12
N ARG A 101 4.98 5.94 10.02
CA ARG A 101 6.26 6.32 9.41
C ARG A 101 6.51 7.81 9.66
N TYR A 102 7.72 8.13 10.09
CA TYR A 102 8.16 9.49 10.35
C TYR A 102 9.30 9.85 9.41
N GLN A 103 9.11 10.87 8.55
CA GLN A 103 10.18 11.38 7.69
C GLN A 103 11.12 12.25 8.53
N ALA A 104 12.22 11.66 9.00
CA ALA A 104 13.18 12.33 9.87
C ALA A 104 14.21 13.15 9.07
N VAL A 105 14.62 12.67 7.88
CA VAL A 105 15.53 13.39 6.98
C VAL A 105 14.98 13.30 5.57
N LEU A 106 14.84 14.43 4.88
CA LEU A 106 14.58 14.50 3.45
C LEU A 106 15.32 15.72 2.89
N LYS A 107 16.61 15.55 2.61
CA LYS A 107 17.47 16.65 2.19
C LYS A 107 18.71 16.15 1.46
N ASP A 108 19.17 16.91 0.46
CA ASP A 108 20.46 16.72 -0.21
C ASP A 108 20.63 15.29 -0.78
N GLY A 109 19.53 14.67 -1.25
CA GLY A 109 19.51 13.30 -1.77
C GLY A 109 19.50 12.20 -0.71
N ILE A 110 19.39 12.57 0.57
CA ILE A 110 19.31 11.64 1.70
C ILE A 110 17.87 11.61 2.21
N ALA A 111 17.31 10.40 2.31
CA ALA A 111 16.03 10.14 2.92
C ALA A 111 16.22 9.18 4.11
N PHE A 112 15.64 9.51 5.26
CA PHE A 112 15.57 8.64 6.43
C PHE A 112 14.17 8.71 7.01
N ALA A 113 13.44 7.60 6.94
CA ALA A 113 12.03 7.52 7.30
C ALA A 113 11.72 6.28 8.16
N PRO A 114 12.12 6.27 9.44
CA PRO A 114 11.85 5.15 10.33
C PRO A 114 10.34 4.87 10.45
N ARG A 115 9.98 3.58 10.52
CA ARG A 115 8.60 3.11 10.70
C ARG A 115 8.47 2.29 11.97
N LEU A 116 7.46 2.61 12.77
CA LEU A 116 7.02 1.82 13.90
C LEU A 116 5.69 1.15 13.55
N SER A 117 5.55 -0.13 13.88
CA SER A 117 4.33 -0.90 13.66
C SER A 117 3.85 -1.57 14.94
N LEU A 118 2.56 -1.49 15.19
CA LEU A 118 1.83 -2.26 16.20
C LEU A 118 1.06 -3.38 15.49
N ILE A 119 1.34 -4.63 15.85
CA ILE A 119 0.70 -5.81 15.28
C ILE A 119 -0.36 -6.29 16.27
N LEU A 120 -1.61 -6.32 15.82
CA LEU A 120 -2.77 -6.66 16.63
C LEU A 120 -3.10 -8.15 16.50
N PRO A 121 -3.48 -8.84 17.60
CA PRO A 121 -3.79 -10.26 17.61
C PRO A 121 -5.20 -10.55 17.03
N THR A 122 -5.42 -10.17 15.78
CA THR A 122 -6.71 -10.32 15.08
C THR A 122 -6.84 -11.63 14.34
N GLY A 123 -5.72 -12.31 14.05
CA GLY A 123 -5.72 -13.60 13.38
C GLY A 123 -6.16 -14.74 14.30
N ASP A 124 -6.78 -15.77 13.73
CA ASP A 124 -7.19 -16.96 14.48
C ASP A 124 -5.96 -17.84 14.78
N ARG A 125 -5.50 -17.78 16.04
CA ARG A 125 -4.37 -18.57 16.53
C ARG A 125 -4.58 -20.08 16.38
N LYS A 126 -5.81 -20.60 16.50
CA LYS A 126 -6.07 -22.04 16.38
C LYS A 126 -5.88 -22.54 14.96
N LYS A 127 -6.03 -21.63 13.99
CA LYS A 127 -5.84 -21.85 12.56
C LYS A 127 -4.45 -21.46 12.07
N GLY A 128 -3.56 -21.03 12.97
CA GLY A 128 -2.22 -20.56 12.61
C GLY A 128 -2.18 -19.23 11.86
N LEU A 129 -3.31 -18.52 11.72
CA LEU A 129 -3.41 -17.24 11.00
C LEU A 129 -2.91 -16.06 11.84
N GLY A 130 -2.61 -16.27 13.12
CA GLY A 130 -2.15 -15.23 14.03
C GLY A 130 -1.44 -15.81 15.23
N THR A 131 -0.72 -14.94 15.92
CA THR A 131 0.06 -15.33 17.10
C THR A 131 -0.76 -15.31 18.39
N GLY A 132 -1.91 -14.62 18.37
CA GLY A 132 -2.73 -14.36 19.54
C GLY A 132 -2.06 -13.44 20.57
N THR A 133 -1.01 -12.70 20.16
CA THR A 133 -0.28 -11.75 21.01
C THR A 133 -0.08 -10.42 20.27
N VAL A 134 0.02 -9.32 21.00
CA VAL A 134 0.40 -8.02 20.43
C VAL A 134 1.88 -8.03 20.06
N GLY A 135 2.22 -7.57 18.85
CA GLY A 135 3.59 -7.44 18.37
C GLY A 135 4.00 -5.99 18.13
N TYR A 136 5.31 -5.75 18.10
CA TYR A 136 5.91 -4.46 17.72
C TYR A 136 7.00 -4.71 16.69
N GLN A 137 7.06 -3.86 15.66
CA GLN A 137 8.10 -3.92 14.62
C GLN A 137 8.66 -2.52 14.35
N VAL A 138 9.96 -2.44 14.09
CA VAL A 138 10.65 -1.21 13.69
C VAL A 138 11.40 -1.46 12.38
N ASN A 139 11.21 -0.60 11.38
CA ASN A 139 12.01 -0.58 10.16
C ASN A 139 12.83 0.71 10.11
N LEU A 140 14.12 0.59 9.78
CA LEU A 140 15.06 1.69 9.63
C LEU A 140 15.63 1.64 8.19
N PRO A 141 15.04 2.40 7.24
CA PRO A 141 15.52 2.49 5.86
C PRO A 141 16.73 3.42 5.74
#